data_AF-J2LZH8-F1
#
_entry.id   AF-J2LZH8-F1
#
_cell.length_a   1.000
_cell.length_b   1.000
_cell.length_c   1.000
_cell.angle_alpha   90.00
_cell.angle_beta   90.00
_cell.angle_gamma   90.00
#
_symmetry.space_group_name_H-M   'P 1'
#
loop_
_entity.id
_entity.type
_entity.pdbx_description
1 polymer ?
#
loop_
_entity_poly.entity_id
_entity_poly.type
_entity_poly.pdbx_seq_one_letter_code
_entity_poly.pdbx_strand_id
1 'polypeptide(L)' 'MPKLVRAAVLTNYLEVTQYLGFNPRDVLAGVGLSKALLQAPEHRIPIDAAVRLLEDSAAASGW' A
#
# COMPACT_ATOMS: atom_id res chain seq x y z
N MET A 1 11.38 -17.75 -1.56
CA MET A 1 11.34 -16.88 -0.37
C MET A 1 10.75 -15.54 -0.77
N PRO A 2 9.76 -15.02 -0.05
CA PRO A 2 9.21 -13.69 -0.34
C PRO A 2 10.27 -12.61 -0.12
N LYS A 3 10.41 -11.70 -1.07
CA LYS A 3 11.28 -10.53 -0.93
C LYS A 3 10.56 -9.50 -0.05
N LEU A 4 11.23 -9.02 0.99
CA LEU A 4 10.64 -8.11 1.96
C LEU A 4 11.24 -6.72 1.85
N VAL A 5 10.38 -5.71 1.98
CA VAL A 5 10.75 -4.30 1.98
C VAL A 5 10.18 -3.61 3.22
N ARG A 6 10.78 -2.49 3.63
CA ARG A 6 10.25 -1.67 4.73
C ARG A 6 8.94 -1.02 4.30
N ALA A 7 7.95 -0.99 5.17
CA ALA A 7 6.68 -0.31 4.93
C ALA A 7 6.84 1.18 4.58
N ALA A 8 7.97 1.78 4.96
CA ALA A 8 8.40 3.11 4.53
C ALA A 8 8.34 3.37 3.00
N VAL A 9 8.33 2.35 2.15
CA VAL A 9 8.13 2.55 0.69
C VAL A 9 6.72 3.04 0.34
N LEU A 10 5.76 2.87 1.25
CA LEU A 10 4.38 3.35 1.13
C LEU A 10 4.15 4.58 2.04
N THR A 11 5.20 5.37 2.28
CA THR A 11 5.11 6.63 3.06
C THR A 11 4.01 7.53 2.48
N ASN A 12 3.18 8.08 3.37
CA ASN A 12 2.00 8.92 3.04
C ASN A 12 0.94 8.25 2.14
N TYR A 13 1.06 6.96 1.80
CA TYR A 13 0.11 6.29 0.91
C TYR A 13 -1.34 6.42 1.42
N LEU A 14 -1.56 6.17 2.73
CA LEU A 14 -2.90 6.28 3.34
C LEU A 14 -3.55 7.65 3.17
N GLU A 15 -2.74 8.72 3.24
CA GLU A 15 -3.20 10.10 3.10
C GLU A 15 -3.56 10.40 1.65
N VAL A 16 -2.71 10.00 0.70
CA VAL A 16 -2.95 10.17 -0.74
C VAL A 16 -4.20 9.39 -1.18
N THR A 17 -4.35 8.14 -0.73
CA THR A 17 -5.53 7.31 -1.04
C THR A 17 -6.82 7.96 -0.55
N GLN A 18 -6.81 8.55 0.66
CA GLN A 18 -7.96 9.30 1.19
C GLN A 18 -8.25 10.57 0.40
N TYR A 19 -7.21 11.33 0.03
CA TYR A 19 -7.35 12.54 -0.77
C TYR A 19 -7.97 12.27 -2.14
N LEU A 20 -7.64 11.12 -2.75
CA LEU A 20 -8.22 10.66 -4.01
C LEU A 20 -9.63 10.06 -3.87
N GLY A 21 -10.20 10.02 -2.66
CA GLY A 21 -11.54 9.51 -2.39
C GLY A 21 -11.64 7.98 -2.30
N PHE A 22 -10.51 7.26 -2.32
CA PHE A 22 -10.49 5.83 -2.10
C PHE A 22 -10.53 5.50 -0.60
N ASN A 23 -11.20 4.40 -0.23
CA ASN A 23 -11.12 3.87 1.13
C ASN A 23 -9.83 3.05 1.29
N PRO A 24 -8.83 3.49 2.10
CA PRO A 24 -7.54 2.80 2.19
C PRO A 24 -7.63 1.37 2.70
N ARG A 25 -8.67 1.01 3.47
CA ARG A 25 -8.86 -0.37 3.90
C ARG A 25 -9.13 -1.30 2.73
N ASP A 26 -9.93 -0.86 1.78
CA ASP A 26 -10.37 -1.68 0.65
C ASP A 26 -9.20 -1.92 -0.30
N VAL A 27 -8.43 -0.87 -0.61
CA VAL A 27 -7.25 -0.98 -1.49
C VAL A 27 -6.15 -1.85 -0.88
N LEU A 28 -5.89 -1.72 0.42
CA LEU A 28 -4.90 -2.56 1.12
C LEU A 28 -5.34 -4.03 1.24
N ALA A 29 -6.63 -4.28 1.49
CA ALA A 29 -7.16 -5.63 1.60
C ALA A 29 -7.00 -6.41 0.29
N GLY A 30 -7.10 -5.74 -0.86
CA GLY A 30 -6.89 -6.33 -2.19
C GLY A 30 -5.51 -6.96 -2.40
N VAL A 31 -4.50 -6.51 -1.65
CA VAL A 31 -3.11 -7.02 -1.72
C VAL A 31 -2.67 -7.72 -0.43
N GLY A 32 -3.60 -7.99 0.49
CA GLY A 32 -3.31 -8.64 1.78
C GLY A 32 -2.51 -7.78 2.77
N LEU A 33 -2.54 -6.45 2.62
CA LEU A 33 -1.92 -5.51 3.57
C LEU A 33 -2.96 -4.94 4.52
N SER A 34 -2.48 -4.29 5.59
CA SER A 34 -3.34 -3.62 6.57
C SER A 34 -2.74 -2.28 7.00
N LYS A 35 -3.60 -1.37 7.46
CA LYS A 35 -3.18 -0.05 7.95
C LYS A 35 -2.11 -0.17 9.05
N ALA A 36 -2.24 -1.14 9.95
CA ALA A 36 -1.30 -1.34 11.06
C ALA A 36 0.12 -1.67 10.58
N LEU A 37 0.26 -2.39 9.46
CA LEU A 37 1.57 -2.67 8.87
C LEU A 37 2.24 -1.40 8.33
N LEU A 38 1.46 -0.44 7.84
CA LEU A 38 1.97 0.82 7.27
C LEU A 38 2.22 1.90 8.33
N GLN A 39 1.63 1.81 9.52
CA GLN A 39 1.83 2.78 10.61
C GLN A 39 3.22 2.69 11.26
N ALA A 40 3.92 1.57 11.08
CA ALA A 40 5.26 1.31 11.59
C ALA A 40 6.23 1.16 10.39
N PRO A 41 6.98 2.21 10.00
CA PRO A 41 7.80 2.23 8.78
C PRO A 41 8.90 1.16 8.72
N GLU A 42 9.33 0.64 9.87
CA GLU A 42 10.29 -0.45 10.05
C GLU A 42 9.71 -1.84 9.80
N HIS A 43 8.38 -2.00 9.84
CA HIS A 43 7.74 -3.27 9.52
C HIS A 43 8.08 -3.72 8.10
N ARG A 44 8.20 -5.03 7.95
CA ARG A 44 8.51 -5.67 6.67
C ARG A 44 7.23 -6.15 6.01
N ILE A 45 7.05 -5.75 4.76
CA ILE A 45 5.93 -6.17 3.91
C ILE A 45 6.47 -6.89 2.66
N PRO A 46 5.70 -7.81 2.04
CA PRO A 46 6.05 -8.38 0.75
C PRO A 46 6.22 -7.29 -0.30
N ILE A 47 7.32 -7.29 -1.04
CA ILE A 47 7.57 -6.29 -2.09
C ILE A 47 6.52 -6.38 -3.20
N ASP A 48 6.10 -7.59 -3.55
CA ASP A 48 5.12 -7.82 -4.62
C ASP A 48 3.75 -7.22 -4.24
N ALA A 49 3.38 -7.25 -2.96
CA ALA A 49 2.16 -6.59 -2.47
C ALA A 49 2.25 -5.07 -2.55
N ALA A 50 3.41 -4.49 -2.25
CA ALA A 50 3.64 -3.04 -2.36
C ALA A 50 3.62 -2.57 -3.83
N VAL A 51 4.27 -3.31 -4.74
CA VAL A 51 4.24 -3.02 -6.18
C VAL A 51 2.81 -3.11 -6.70
N ARG A 52 2.11 -4.21 -6.39
CA ARG A 52 0.74 -4.42 -6.86
C ARG A 52 -0.21 -3.32 -6.39
N LEU A 53 -0.08 -2.90 -5.13
CA LEU A 53 -0.86 -1.81 -4.57
C LEU A 53 -0.70 -0.51 -5.37
N LEU A 54 0.54 -0.17 -5.74
CA LEU A 54 0.84 1.03 -6.50
C LEU A 54 0.31 0.93 -7.94
N GLU A 55 0.44 -0.22 -8.59
CA GLU A 55 -0.11 -0.48 -9.93
C GLU A 55 -1.63 -0.38 -9.96
N ASP A 56 -2.32 -1.03 -9.02
CA ASP A 56 -3.79 -0.99 -8.93
C ASP A 56 -4.27 0.45 -8.61
N SER A 57 -3.51 1.20 -7.79
CA SER A 57 -3.82 2.61 -7.49
C SER A 57 -3.62 3.52 -8.70
N ALA A 58 -2.58 3.30 -9.51
CA ALA A 58 -2.34 4.05 -10.74
C ALA A 58 -3.50 3.82 -11.74
N ALA A 59 -3.85 2.55 -11.97
CA ALA A 59 -4.95 2.19 -12.86
C ALA A 59 -6.29 2.78 -12.39
N ALA A 60 -6.57 2.75 -11.08
CA ALA A 60 -7.80 3.31 -10.51
C ALA A 60 -7.86 4.85 -10.56
N SER A 61 -6.71 5.52 -10.55
CA SER A 61 -6.61 6.99 -10.60
C SER A 61 -6.44 7.55 -12.02
N GLY A 62 -6.40 6.68 -13.04
CA GLY A 62 -6.34 7.08 -14.46
C GLY A 62 -4.92 7.34 -14.99
N TRP A 63 -3.90 6.71 -14.40
CA TRP A 63 -2.51 6.73 -14.85
C TRP A 63 -2.09 5.43 -15.53
#